data_AF-A0A8T3Q332-F1
#
_entry.id   AF-A0A8T3Q332-F1
#
_cell.length_a   1.000
_cell.length_b   1.000
_cell.length_c   1.000
_cell.angle_alpha   90.00
_cell.angle_beta   90.00
_cell.angle_gamma   90.00
#
_symmetry.space_group_name_H-M   'P 1'
#
loop_
_entity.id
_entity.type
_entity.pdbx_description
1 polymer ?
#
loop_
_entity_poly.entity_id
_entity_poly.type
_entity_poly.pdbx_seq_one_letter_code
_entity_poly.pdbx_strand_id
1 'polypeptide(L)'
;AWNLAAASAAAGTPTLLIEADLRRPGLNPWGSRRTAGLSGLLSQQRGFDQVIEDSGGLYGDGPRPTRNLDVIFAGPNPPNPDELIDSERMRDLLRVAERRYELVVIDTPPTSVVSDAIPLVQEVSGVLVIGRLGQTTREAAVRLASQLQNLQARVFGIVVNDAPRSEAAYYYDGYSFERPETETITPARP
;
A
#
# COMPACT_ATOMS: atom_id res chain seq x y z
N ALA A 1 -2.41 -0.05 3.57
CA ALA A 1 -1.94 0.61 2.33
C ALA A 1 -2.77 0.28 1.09
N TRP A 2 -3.03 -1.01 0.79
CA TRP A 2 -3.71 -1.45 -0.45
C TRP A 2 -4.95 -0.64 -0.85
N ASN A 3 -5.95 -0.53 0.03
CA ASN A 3 -7.21 0.15 -0.30
C ASN A 3 -7.02 1.64 -0.65
N LEU A 4 -6.04 2.32 -0.04
CA LEU A 4 -5.71 3.70 -0.38
C LEU A 4 -5.13 3.78 -1.79
N ALA A 5 -4.15 2.92 -2.09
CA ALA A 5 -3.52 2.87 -3.41
C ALA A 5 -4.52 2.49 -4.52
N ALA A 6 -5.36 1.48 -4.26
CA ALA A 6 -6.40 1.03 -5.18
C ALA A 6 -7.46 2.11 -5.43
N ALA A 7 -7.91 2.82 -4.39
CA ALA A 7 -8.87 3.91 -4.54
C ALA A 7 -8.29 5.08 -5.37
N SER A 8 -7.02 5.43 -5.13
CA SER A 8 -6.33 6.47 -5.91
C SER A 8 -6.18 6.06 -7.38
N ALA A 9 -5.77 4.83 -7.65
CA ALA A 9 -5.66 4.31 -9.01
C ALA A 9 -7.00 4.23 -9.73
N ALA A 10 -8.06 3.78 -9.04
CA ALA A 10 -9.42 3.77 -9.59
C ALA A 10 -9.94 5.18 -9.92
N ALA A 11 -9.47 6.21 -9.21
CA ALA A 11 -9.73 7.61 -9.53
C ALA A 11 -8.88 8.14 -10.72
N GLY A 12 -8.01 7.30 -11.29
CA GLY A 12 -7.21 7.60 -12.48
C GLY A 12 -5.77 8.00 -12.17
N THR A 13 -5.38 8.18 -10.91
CA THR A 13 -4.02 8.61 -10.53
C THR A 13 -3.00 7.50 -10.74
N PRO A 14 -1.92 7.73 -11.51
CA PRO A 14 -0.78 6.81 -11.60
C PRO A 14 -0.19 6.56 -10.21
N THR A 15 -0.39 5.35 -9.69
CA THR A 15 -0.10 5.01 -8.30
C THR A 15 0.86 3.83 -8.22
N LEU A 16 1.89 3.95 -7.37
CA LEU A 16 2.78 2.86 -7.00
C LEU A 16 2.57 2.49 -5.53
N LEU A 17 2.42 1.20 -5.25
CA LEU A 17 2.44 0.65 -3.90
C LEU A 17 3.73 -0.14 -3.66
N ILE A 18 4.51 0.23 -2.65
CA ILE A 18 5.74 -0.46 -2.25
C ILE A 18 5.52 -1.16 -0.92
N GLU A 19 5.69 -2.48 -0.90
CA GLU A 19 5.73 -3.27 0.34
C GLU A 19 7.12 -3.18 0.98
N ALA A 20 7.27 -2.30 1.96
CA ALA A 20 8.52 -2.10 2.71
C ALA A 20 8.58 -2.90 4.02
N ASP A 21 7.58 -3.74 4.34
CA ASP A 21 7.70 -4.74 5.39
C ASP A 21 8.46 -5.98 4.89
N LEU A 22 9.79 -5.88 4.89
CA LEU A 22 10.68 -6.96 4.48
C LEU A 22 10.70 -8.13 5.49
N ARG A 23 10.24 -7.92 6.73
CA ARG A 23 10.27 -8.93 7.81
C ARG A 23 9.05 -9.83 7.80
N ARG A 24 7.86 -9.23 7.67
CA ARG A 24 6.56 -9.90 7.70
C ARG A 24 5.65 -9.36 6.59
N PRO A 25 6.03 -9.55 5.32
CA PRO A 25 5.25 -9.06 4.19
C PRO A 25 3.84 -9.64 4.22
N GLY A 26 2.85 -8.74 4.16
CA GLY A 26 1.42 -9.00 4.27
C GLY A 26 0.63 -8.67 3.00
N LEU A 27 1.23 -7.95 2.04
CA LEU A 27 0.65 -7.72 0.72
C LEU A 27 0.84 -8.97 -0.12
N ASN A 28 -0.04 -9.95 0.07
CA ASN A 28 -0.10 -11.13 -0.79
C ASN A 28 -1.54 -11.60 -1.02
N PRO A 29 -2.31 -10.88 -1.85
CA PRO A 29 -3.69 -11.27 -2.12
C PRO A 29 -3.85 -12.53 -3.01
N TRP A 30 -2.84 -12.94 -3.80
CA TRP A 30 -3.00 -14.04 -4.80
C TRP A 30 -1.83 -15.02 -4.97
N GLY A 31 -0.81 -14.99 -4.10
CA GLY A 31 0.23 -16.04 -4.07
C GLY A 31 1.34 -15.91 -5.11
N SER A 32 1.65 -14.70 -5.60
CA SER A 32 2.71 -14.51 -6.59
C SER A 32 4.09 -14.92 -6.02
N ARG A 33 4.96 -15.40 -6.92
CA ARG A 33 6.29 -15.90 -6.58
C ARG A 33 7.16 -14.73 -6.12
N ARG A 34 7.49 -14.74 -4.82
CA ARG A 34 8.39 -13.81 -4.10
C ARG A 34 9.82 -13.75 -4.65
N THR A 35 10.10 -14.06 -5.91
CA THR A 35 11.47 -14.25 -6.42
C THR A 35 12.15 -12.95 -6.87
N ALA A 36 11.41 -11.86 -7.08
CA ALA A 36 11.95 -10.57 -7.49
C ALA A 36 11.09 -9.43 -6.91
N GLY A 37 11.43 -8.97 -5.70
CA GLY A 37 10.75 -7.85 -5.04
C GLY A 37 11.73 -6.78 -4.58
N LEU A 38 11.28 -5.92 -3.68
CA LEU A 38 12.04 -4.81 -3.10
C LEU A 38 13.42 -5.26 -2.58
N SER A 39 13.49 -6.37 -1.82
CA SER A 39 14.77 -6.88 -1.31
C SER A 39 15.75 -7.27 -2.43
N GLY A 40 15.26 -7.83 -3.53
CA GLY A 40 16.07 -8.17 -4.70
C GLY A 40 16.55 -6.95 -5.47
N LEU A 41 15.73 -5.90 -5.55
CA LEU A 41 16.10 -4.61 -6.14
C LEU A 41 17.19 -3.93 -5.29
N LEU A 42 16.96 -3.82 -3.97
CA LEU A 42 17.89 -3.15 -3.06
C LEU A 42 19.24 -3.89 -2.95
N SER A 43 19.23 -5.22 -3.14
CA SER A 43 20.44 -6.06 -3.18
C SER A 43 21.13 -6.10 -4.55
N GLN A 44 20.71 -5.28 -5.53
CA GLN A 44 21.26 -5.21 -6.90
C GLN A 44 21.14 -6.51 -7.72
N GLN A 45 20.22 -7.39 -7.36
CA GLN A 45 19.96 -8.61 -8.13
C GLN A 45 18.98 -8.36 -9.29
N ARG A 46 18.23 -7.25 -9.22
CA ARG A 46 17.16 -6.88 -10.15
C ARG A 46 17.11 -5.36 -10.38
N GLY A 47 16.68 -4.96 -11.57
CA GLY A 47 16.35 -3.56 -11.90
C GLY A 47 14.91 -3.19 -11.55
N PHE A 48 14.60 -1.89 -11.58
CA PHE A 48 13.27 -1.33 -11.26
C PHE A 48 12.14 -1.98 -12.08
N ASP A 49 12.27 -2.02 -13.41
CA ASP A 49 11.24 -2.60 -14.30
C ASP A 49 11.11 -4.13 -14.17
N GLN A 50 12.02 -4.79 -13.46
CA GLN A 50 11.99 -6.24 -13.24
C GLN A 50 11.23 -6.65 -11.97
N VAL A 51 10.93 -5.70 -11.08
CA VAL A 51 10.25 -5.95 -9.80
C VAL A 51 8.90 -5.26 -9.70
N ILE A 52 8.52 -4.48 -10.71
CA ILE A 52 7.19 -3.89 -10.81
C ILE A 52 6.24 -4.94 -11.38
N GLU A 53 5.14 -5.15 -10.68
CA GLU A 53 4.00 -5.91 -11.16
C GLU A 53 2.81 -4.96 -11.35
N ASP A 54 2.27 -4.91 -12.57
CA ASP A 54 0.99 -4.24 -12.84
C ASP A 54 -0.11 -5.02 -12.12
N SER A 55 -0.91 -4.33 -11.30
CA SER A 55 -2.06 -4.94 -10.61
C SER A 55 -3.06 -5.59 -11.58
N GLY A 56 -3.11 -5.14 -12.84
CA GLY A 56 -3.88 -5.75 -13.92
C GLY A 56 -3.43 -7.16 -14.30
N GLY A 57 -2.15 -7.51 -14.10
CA GLY A 57 -1.63 -8.88 -14.25
C GLY A 57 -1.96 -9.80 -13.07
N LEU A 58 -2.38 -9.22 -11.94
CA LEU A 58 -2.63 -9.94 -10.69
C LEU A 58 -4.05 -10.54 -10.58
N TYR A 59 -5.00 -10.08 -11.42
CA TYR A 59 -6.41 -10.51 -11.39
C TYR A 59 -6.85 -11.45 -12.54
N GLY A 60 -5.92 -11.93 -13.38
CA GLY A 60 -6.24 -12.74 -14.56
C GLY A 60 -7.06 -11.97 -15.62
N ASP A 61 -7.72 -12.67 -16.56
CA ASP A 61 -8.48 -12.08 -17.66
C ASP A 61 -9.82 -11.40 -17.25
N GLY A 62 -10.05 -11.19 -15.95
CA GLY A 62 -11.27 -10.57 -15.43
C GLY A 62 -11.34 -9.05 -15.59
N PRO A 63 -12.51 -8.44 -15.36
CA PRO A 63 -12.67 -6.98 -15.38
C PRO A 63 -11.75 -6.33 -14.33
N ARG A 64 -10.88 -5.43 -14.82
CA ARG A 64 -9.78 -4.83 -14.05
C ARG A 64 -10.30 -3.77 -13.09
N PRO A 65 -10.20 -3.95 -11.76
CA PRO A 65 -10.71 -2.96 -10.80
C PRO A 65 -9.80 -1.73 -10.68
N THR A 66 -8.50 -1.85 -11.02
CA THR A 66 -7.51 -0.79 -10.83
C THR A 66 -6.61 -0.65 -12.07
N ARG A 67 -7.06 0.10 -13.08
CA ARG A 67 -6.11 0.65 -14.06
C ARG A 67 -5.19 1.63 -13.29
N ASN A 68 -3.91 1.73 -13.64
CA ASN A 68 -2.95 2.69 -13.06
C ASN A 68 -2.42 2.37 -11.64
N LEU A 69 -2.48 1.12 -11.18
CA LEU A 69 -1.81 0.68 -9.95
C LEU A 69 -0.69 -0.32 -10.26
N ASP A 70 0.53 0.08 -9.95
CA ASP A 70 1.70 -0.79 -9.95
C ASP A 70 2.09 -1.15 -8.50
N VAL A 71 2.69 -2.32 -8.33
CA VAL A 71 3.09 -2.84 -7.02
C VAL A 71 4.52 -3.35 -7.07
N ILE A 72 5.30 -3.01 -6.03
CA ILE A 72 6.58 -3.67 -5.72
C ILE A 72 6.38 -4.43 -4.41
N PHE A 73 6.34 -5.76 -4.50
CA PHE A 73 6.27 -6.65 -3.33
C PHE A 73 7.60 -6.70 -2.58
N ALA A 74 7.61 -7.10 -1.31
CA ALA A 74 8.81 -7.11 -0.49
C ALA A 74 9.91 -8.03 -1.05
N GLY A 75 9.53 -9.15 -1.68
CA GLY A 75 10.45 -10.20 -2.13
C GLY A 75 10.85 -11.16 -1.01
N PRO A 76 11.96 -11.93 -1.16
CA PRO A 76 12.45 -12.82 -0.13
C PRO A 76 12.91 -12.02 1.10
N ASN A 77 12.73 -12.58 2.30
CA ASN A 77 13.22 -11.96 3.54
C ASN A 77 14.76 -11.88 3.50
N PRO A 78 15.35 -10.67 3.51
CA PRO A 78 16.80 -10.50 3.51
C PRO A 78 17.39 -10.71 4.91
N PRO A 79 18.71 -10.98 5.03
CA PRO A 79 19.37 -11.09 6.32
C PRO A 79 19.44 -9.74 7.07
N ASN A 80 19.39 -8.61 6.35
CA ASN A 80 19.60 -7.25 6.85
C ASN A 80 18.53 -6.26 6.32
N PRO A 81 17.25 -6.39 6.71
CA PRO A 81 16.16 -5.56 6.17
C PRO A 81 16.36 -4.06 6.43
N ASP A 82 16.81 -3.66 7.62
CA ASP A 82 16.89 -2.26 8.02
C ASP A 82 17.96 -1.50 7.22
N GLU A 83 19.10 -2.16 6.99
CA GLU A 83 20.20 -1.62 6.17
C GLU A 83 19.76 -1.43 4.72
N LEU A 84 18.94 -2.33 4.19
CA LEU A 84 18.40 -2.18 2.84
C LEU A 84 17.43 -1.00 2.74
N ILE A 85 16.57 -0.82 3.74
CA ILE A 85 15.63 0.32 3.78
C ILE A 85 16.36 1.66 3.95
N ASP A 86 17.44 1.73 4.73
CA ASP A 86 18.27 2.94 4.91
C ASP A 86 19.31 3.17 3.79
N SER A 87 19.36 2.28 2.80
CA SER A 87 20.37 2.33 1.74
C SER A 87 20.14 3.47 0.75
N GLU A 88 21.21 3.93 0.11
CA GLU A 88 21.13 4.87 -1.02
C GLU A 88 20.29 4.30 -2.18
N ARG A 89 20.21 2.97 -2.30
CA ARG A 89 19.36 2.32 -3.30
C ARG A 89 17.87 2.51 -3.03
N MET A 90 17.45 2.58 -1.76
CA MET A 90 16.08 2.93 -1.43
C MET A 90 15.79 4.38 -1.84
N ARG A 91 16.73 5.30 -1.61
CA ARG A 91 16.60 6.70 -2.07
C ARG A 91 16.55 6.80 -3.60
N ASP A 92 17.41 6.05 -4.31
CA ASP A 92 17.37 5.94 -5.77
C ASP A 92 16.01 5.45 -6.27
N LEU A 93 15.48 4.40 -5.64
CA LEU A 93 14.17 3.84 -5.94
C LEU A 93 13.08 4.90 -5.80
N LEU A 94 13.04 5.61 -4.67
CA LEU A 94 12.04 6.64 -4.41
C LEU A 94 12.14 7.80 -5.41
N ARG A 95 13.36 8.23 -5.77
CA ARG A 95 13.58 9.23 -6.83
C ARG A 95 13.06 8.76 -8.19
N VAL A 96 13.25 7.48 -8.53
CA VAL A 96 12.70 6.91 -9.78
C VAL A 96 11.18 6.86 -9.74
N ALA A 97 10.61 6.43 -8.61
CA ALA A 97 9.17 6.34 -8.41
C ALA A 97 8.49 7.71 -8.50
N GLU A 98 9.05 8.74 -7.84
CA GLU A 98 8.54 10.11 -7.87
C GLU A 98 8.45 10.68 -9.30
N ARG A 99 9.36 10.28 -10.20
CA ARG A 99 9.32 10.71 -11.61
C ARG A 99 8.28 9.99 -12.46
N ARG A 100 7.79 8.84 -12.03
CA ARG A 100 6.92 7.94 -12.82
C ARG A 100 5.49 7.90 -12.32
N TYR A 101 5.25 8.20 -11.05
CA TYR A 101 3.96 8.08 -10.40
C TYR A 101 3.59 9.38 -9.72
N GLU A 102 2.31 9.71 -9.75
CA GLU A 102 1.76 10.88 -9.04
C GLU A 102 1.56 10.57 -7.55
N LEU A 103 1.30 9.30 -7.20
CA LEU A 103 1.21 8.84 -5.82
C LEU A 103 2.10 7.62 -5.60
N VAL A 104 2.97 7.70 -4.59
CA VAL A 104 3.74 6.56 -4.08
C VAL A 104 3.29 6.27 -2.65
N VAL A 105 2.74 5.08 -2.44
CA VAL A 105 2.35 4.58 -1.11
C VAL A 105 3.38 3.56 -0.66
N ILE A 106 3.96 3.76 0.53
CA ILE A 106 4.93 2.85 1.11
C ILE A 106 4.30 2.18 2.34
N ASP A 107 4.13 0.87 2.29
CA ASP A 107 3.59 0.06 3.38
C ASP A 107 4.73 -0.42 4.27
N THR A 108 4.82 0.12 5.49
CA THR A 108 5.91 -0.16 6.43
C THR A 108 5.47 -1.15 7.52
N PRO A 109 6.41 -1.86 8.18
CA PRO A 109 6.10 -2.64 9.37
C PRO A 109 5.40 -1.80 10.45
N PRO A 110 4.68 -2.44 11.40
CA PRO A 110 4.12 -1.73 12.55
C PRO A 110 5.20 -0.96 13.31
N THR A 111 5.07 0.36 13.38
CA THR A 111 6.05 1.27 14.00
C THR A 111 6.20 1.08 15.52
N SER A 112 5.27 0.38 16.17
CA SER A 112 5.42 -0.01 17.58
C SER A 112 6.54 -1.04 17.80
N VAL A 113 6.85 -1.84 16.77
CA VAL A 113 7.75 -3.00 16.88
C VAL A 113 9.16 -2.71 16.34
N VAL A 114 9.36 -1.77 15.39
CA VAL A 114 10.74 -1.52 14.89
C VAL A 114 10.97 -0.11 14.32
N SER A 115 12.23 0.31 14.37
CA SER A 115 12.84 1.53 13.81
C SER A 115 12.84 1.59 12.27
N ASP A 116 12.36 0.56 11.59
CA ASP A 116 12.65 0.30 10.17
C ASP A 116 11.98 1.30 9.22
N ALA A 117 10.92 1.97 9.67
CA ALA A 117 10.25 3.02 8.90
C ALA A 117 10.91 4.39 9.08
N ILE A 118 11.75 4.58 10.11
CA ILE A 118 12.36 5.87 10.44
C ILE A 118 13.23 6.42 9.31
N PRO A 119 14.10 5.62 8.65
CA PRO A 119 14.89 6.10 7.52
C PRO A 119 14.03 6.71 6.40
N LEU A 120 12.82 6.18 6.20
CA LEU A 120 11.92 6.63 5.14
C LEU A 120 11.22 7.96 5.46
N VAL A 121 11.12 8.34 6.73
CA VAL A 121 10.36 9.55 7.14
C VAL A 121 10.91 10.82 6.48
N GLN A 122 12.22 10.90 6.25
CA GLN A 122 12.85 12.05 5.60
C GLN A 122 12.75 12.00 4.06
N GLU A 123 12.45 10.84 3.51
CA GLU A 123 12.38 10.61 2.06
C GLU A 123 10.94 10.69 1.53
N VAL A 124 9.94 10.91 2.40
CA VAL A 124 8.51 10.98 2.05
C VAL A 124 7.93 12.37 2.29
N SER A 125 6.90 12.72 1.52
CA SER A 125 6.18 13.99 1.70
C SER A 125 5.38 14.05 2.99
N GLY A 126 5.04 12.90 3.58
CA GLY A 126 4.35 12.81 4.86
C GLY A 126 3.94 11.39 5.24
N VAL A 127 3.43 11.28 6.46
CA VAL A 127 3.10 10.00 7.11
C VAL A 127 1.62 9.95 7.44
N LEU A 128 0.97 8.83 7.11
CA LEU A 128 -0.38 8.50 7.57
C LEU A 128 -0.27 7.44 8.67
N VAL A 129 -0.76 7.75 9.88
CA VAL A 129 -0.67 6.84 11.01
C VAL A 129 -1.92 5.95 11.06
N ILE A 130 -1.73 4.64 11.20
CA ILE A 130 -2.84 3.69 11.30
C ILE A 130 -2.93 3.18 12.74
N GLY A 131 -4.06 3.43 13.40
CA GLY A 131 -4.42 2.85 14.70
C GLY A 131 -5.55 1.85 14.55
N ARG A 132 -5.51 0.73 15.26
CA ARG A 132 -6.57 -0.28 15.27
C ARG A 132 -7.39 -0.15 16.55
N LEU A 133 -8.70 0.04 16.43
CA LEU A 133 -9.55 0.20 17.59
C LEU A 133 -9.58 -1.08 18.44
N GLY A 134 -9.50 -0.94 19.76
CA GLY A 134 -9.46 -2.07 20.70
C GLY A 134 -8.15 -2.86 20.71
N GLN A 135 -7.15 -2.48 19.90
CA GLN A 135 -5.86 -3.17 19.79
C GLN A 135 -4.68 -2.23 19.99
N THR A 136 -4.70 -1.04 19.37
CA THR A 136 -3.67 -0.02 19.58
C THR A 136 -3.84 0.61 20.95
N THR A 137 -2.83 0.46 21.82
CA THR A 137 -2.83 1.07 23.15
C THR A 137 -2.51 2.56 23.07
N ARG A 138 -2.97 3.31 24.08
CA ARG A 138 -2.68 4.73 24.20
C ARG A 138 -1.17 4.98 24.32
N GLU A 139 -0.48 4.12 25.06
CA GLU A 139 0.97 4.19 25.29
C GLU A 139 1.74 4.04 23.97
N ALA A 140 1.34 3.07 23.13
CA ALA A 140 1.95 2.86 21.82
C ALA A 140 1.72 4.06 20.89
N ALA A 141 0.50 4.61 20.88
CA ALA A 141 0.16 5.78 20.08
C ALA A 141 0.95 7.03 20.52
N VAL A 142 1.06 7.27 21.83
CA VAL A 142 1.85 8.40 22.38
C VAL A 142 3.34 8.24 22.05
N ARG A 143 3.89 7.03 22.20
CA ARG A 143 5.29 6.76 21.84
C ARG A 143 5.56 7.06 20.36
N LEU A 144 4.70 6.59 19.47
CA LEU A 144 4.83 6.85 18.04
C LEU A 144 4.73 8.35 17.73
N ALA A 145 3.78 9.06 18.34
CA ALA A 145 3.63 10.50 18.17
C ALA A 145 4.89 11.26 18.58
N SER A 146 5.48 10.92 19.74
CA SER A 146 6.75 11.50 20.20
C SER A 146 7.91 11.21 19.25
N GLN A 147 7.99 9.99 18.69
CA GLN A 147 9.03 9.64 17.72
C GLN A 147 8.88 10.44 16.42
N LEU A 148 7.67 10.52 15.86
CA LEU A 148 7.41 11.30 14.64
C LEU A 148 7.68 12.80 14.86
N GLN A 149 7.35 13.33 16.05
CA GLN A 149 7.66 14.70 16.43
C GLN A 149 9.18 14.95 16.48
N ASN A 150 9.95 14.05 17.10
CA ASN A 150 11.41 14.15 17.17
C ASN A 150 12.06 14.10 15.78
N LEU A 151 11.46 13.35 14.86
CA LEU A 151 11.90 13.26 13.46
C LEU A 151 11.39 14.42 12.60
N GLN A 152 10.63 15.36 13.19
CA GLN A 152 9.97 16.46 12.47
C GLN A 152 9.11 15.97 11.29
N ALA A 153 8.54 14.77 11.43
CA ALA A 153 7.74 14.14 10.39
C ALA A 153 6.48 14.95 10.10
N ARG A 154 6.14 15.13 8.82
CA ARG A 154 4.86 15.72 8.43
C ARG A 154 3.76 14.65 8.51
N VAL A 155 3.00 14.63 9.59
CA VAL A 155 1.87 13.71 9.74
C VAL A 155 0.64 14.28 9.01
N PHE A 156 0.14 13.57 8.00
CA PHE A 156 -1.06 13.96 7.25
C PHE A 156 -2.34 13.72 8.05
N GLY A 157 -2.35 12.69 8.90
CA GLY A 157 -3.50 12.35 9.73
C GLY A 157 -3.41 10.96 10.33
N ILE A 158 -4.52 10.54 10.94
CA ILE A 158 -4.67 9.23 11.57
C ILE A 158 -5.87 8.51 10.93
N VAL A 159 -5.68 7.24 10.57
CA VAL A 159 -6.75 6.32 10.19
C VAL A 159 -7.02 5.38 11.34
N VAL A 160 -8.27 5.33 11.80
CA VAL A 160 -8.74 4.34 12.76
C VAL A 160 -9.34 3.17 12.00
N ASN A 161 -8.70 2.01 12.07
CA ASN A 161 -9.16 0.78 11.47
C ASN A 161 -9.84 -0.14 12.50
N ASP A 162 -10.63 -1.10 12.02
CA ASP A 162 -11.40 -2.07 12.81
C ASP A 162 -12.35 -1.42 13.82
N ALA A 163 -12.89 -0.24 13.48
CA ALA A 163 -13.99 0.35 14.24
C ALA A 163 -15.24 -0.54 14.11
N PRO A 164 -15.97 -0.82 15.21
CA PRO A 164 -17.22 -1.56 15.15
C PRO A 164 -18.20 -0.80 14.25
N ARG A 165 -18.93 -1.56 13.43
CA ARG A 165 -19.99 -0.99 12.60
C ARG A 165 -21.05 -0.38 13.52
N SER A 166 -21.23 0.93 13.45
CA SER A 166 -22.36 1.60 14.11
C SER A 166 -23.66 1.36 13.31
N GLU A 167 -24.83 1.50 13.92
CA GLU A 167 -26.12 1.45 13.21
C GLU A 167 -26.20 2.45 12.05
N ALA A 168 -25.50 3.58 12.14
CA ALA A 168 -25.39 4.56 11.06
C ALA A 168 -24.63 4.04 9.83
N ALA A 169 -23.74 3.03 9.98
CA ALA A 169 -23.06 2.41 8.85
C ALA A 169 -24.00 1.54 7.99
N TYR A 170 -25.06 0.97 8.58
CA TYR A 170 -26.11 0.26 7.82
C TYR A 170 -26.89 1.19 6.88
N TYR A 171 -27.07 2.46 7.26
CA TYR A 171 -27.73 3.45 6.39
C TYR A 171 -26.92 3.81 5.15
N TYR A 172 -25.59 3.71 5.20
CA TYR A 172 -24.72 3.96 4.04
C TYR A 172 -24.59 2.75 3.10
N ASP A 173 -24.76 1.52 3.61
CA ASP A 173 -24.79 0.29 2.77
C ASP A 173 -26.00 0.27 1.82
N GLY A 174 -27.11 0.91 2.21
CA GLY A 174 -28.33 1.05 1.39
C GLY A 174 -28.21 1.98 0.18
N TYR A 175 -27.09 2.72 0.05
CA TYR A 175 -26.78 3.54 -1.13
C TYR A 175 -25.81 2.84 -2.10
N SER A 176 -25.58 1.53 -1.93
CA SER A 176 -24.96 0.72 -2.97
C SER A 176 -25.94 0.56 -4.14
N PHE A 177 -25.63 1.26 -5.22
CA PHE A 177 -26.35 1.31 -6.50
C PHE A 177 -27.10 0.00 -6.82
N GLU A 178 -28.43 0.08 -6.87
CA GLU A 178 -29.23 -0.80 -7.73
C GLU A 178 -28.62 -0.72 -9.13
N ARG A 179 -27.92 -1.78 -9.55
CA ARG A 179 -27.64 -1.99 -10.96
C ARG A 179 -29.01 -2.07 -11.64
N PRO A 180 -29.37 -1.16 -12.56
CA PRO A 180 -30.58 -1.37 -13.33
C PRO A 180 -30.40 -2.69 -14.07
N GLU A 181 -31.32 -3.62 -13.85
CA GLU A 181 -31.38 -4.86 -14.60
C GLU A 181 -31.48 -4.49 -16.08
N THR A 182 -30.48 -4.87 -16.86
CA THR A 182 -30.57 -4.75 -18.31
C THR A 182 -31.64 -5.72 -18.77
N GLU A 183 -32.85 -5.24 -19.03
CA GLU A 183 -33.90 -6.00 -19.70
C GLU A 183 -33.32 -6.59 -20.99
N THR A 184 -33.25 -7.91 -21.02
CA THR A 184 -32.78 -8.63 -22.20
C THR A 184 -33.90 -8.59 -23.23
N ILE A 185 -33.84 -7.62 -24.15
CA ILE A 185 -34.76 -7.58 -25.30
C ILE A 185 -34.50 -8.82 -26.14
N THR A 186 -35.43 -9.77 -26.08
CA THR A 186 -35.41 -10.98 -26.90
C THR A 186 -35.71 -10.57 -28.34
N PRO A 187 -34.84 -10.87 -29.33
CA PRO A 187 -35.17 -10.59 -30.72
C PRO A 187 -36.30 -11.51 -31.17
N ALA A 188 -37.34 -10.91 -31.77
CA ALA A 188 -38.41 -11.66 -32.42
C ALA A 188 -37.81 -12.58 -33.51
N ARG A 189 -38.21 -13.86 -33.48
CA ARG A 189 -37.82 -14.85 -34.49
C ARG A 189 -38.39 -14.46 -35.88
N PRO A 190 -37.67 -14.82 -36.96
CA PRO A 190 -38.05 -14.52 -38.34
C PRO A 190 -39.34 -15.23 -38.78
#